data_AF-A0A5K1BSK2-F1
#
_entry.id   AF-A0A5K1BSK2-F1
#
_cell.length_a   1.000
_cell.length_b   1.000
_cell.length_c   1.000
_cell.angle_alpha   90.00
_cell.angle_beta   90.00
_cell.angle_gamma   90.00
#
_symmetry.space_group_name_H-M   'P 1'
#
loop_
_entity.id
_entity.type
_entity.pdbx_description
1 polymer ?
#
loop_
_entity_poly.entity_id
_entity_poly.type
_entity_poly.pdbx_seq_one_letter_code
_entity_poly.pdbx_strand_id
1 'polypeptide(L)' 'DPADKRQIICDEKLKELFEVDSFTGFTVTKLLSAHFVKAE' A
#
# COMPACT_ATOMS: atom_id res chain seq x y z
N ASP A 1 2.19 -9.78 7.70
CA ASP A 1 2.99 -10.15 8.87
C ASP A 1 2.79 -11.65 9.10
N PRO A 2 3.81 -12.44 9.46
CA PRO A 2 3.63 -13.87 9.70
C PRO A 2 2.63 -14.19 10.84
N ALA A 3 2.42 -13.27 11.78
CA ALA A 3 1.36 -13.35 12.79
C ALA A 3 0.02 -12.78 12.28
N ASP A 4 0.07 -11.75 11.44
CA ASP A 4 -1.13 -11.11 10.88
C ASP A 4 -1.15 -11.18 9.34
N LYS A 5 -1.84 -12.20 8.81
CA LYS A 5 -2.01 -12.43 7.35
C LYS A 5 -2.76 -11.30 6.64
N ARG A 6 -3.38 -10.39 7.41
CA ARG A 6 -4.12 -9.22 6.89
C ARG A 6 -3.22 -8.01 6.69
N GLN A 7 -2.05 -7.99 7.31
CA GLN A 7 -1.08 -6.91 7.22
C GLN A 7 -0.05 -7.23 6.14
N ILE A 8 0.09 -6.32 5.18
CA ILE A 8 1.07 -6.34 4.10
C ILE A 8 2.22 -5.43 4.54
N ILE A 9 3.44 -5.96 4.55
CA ILE A 9 4.65 -5.20 4.84
C ILE A 9 5.17 -4.65 3.52
N CYS A 10 5.45 -3.36 3.47
CA CYS A 10 5.96 -2.70 2.27
C CYS A 10 7.43 -3.06 2.03
N ASP A 11 7.76 -3.42 0.80
CA ASP A 11 9.13 -3.45 0.32
C ASP A 11 9.62 -2.02 0.02
N GLU A 12 10.88 -1.85 -0.38
CA GLU A 12 11.47 -0.53 -0.63
C GLU A 12 10.66 0.29 -1.64
N LYS A 13 10.21 -0.34 -2.73
CA LYS A 13 9.42 0.32 -3.78
C LYS A 13 8.04 0.74 -3.29
N LEU A 14 7.36 -0.10 -2.50
CA LEU A 14 6.06 0.23 -1.92
C LEU A 14 6.18 1.32 -0.86
N LYS A 15 7.29 1.37 -0.11
CA LYS A 15 7.58 2.46 0.81
C LYS A 15 7.81 3.77 0.07
N GLU A 16 8.54 3.75 -1.04
CA GLU A 16 8.71 4.94 -1.88
C GLU A 16 7.39 5.40 -2.51
N LEU A 17 6.52 4.47 -2.91
CA LEU A 17 5.23 4.80 -3.51
C LEU A 17 4.23 5.33 -2.48
N PHE A 18 4.01 4.59 -1.39
CA PHE A 18 2.94 4.85 -0.44
C PHE A 18 3.38 5.60 0.82
N GLU A 19 4.69 5.80 1.02
CA GLU A 19 5.28 6.47 2.18
C GLU A 19 4.88 5.82 3.53
N VAL A 20 4.61 4.52 3.52
CA VAL A 20 4.23 3.73 4.71
C VAL A 20 4.99 2.42 4.81
N ASP A 21 5.32 1.99 6.03
CA ASP A 21 6.04 0.73 6.29
C ASP A 21 5.17 -0.53 6.14
N SER A 22 3.87 -0.43 6.41
CA SER A 22 2.92 -1.52 6.24
C SER A 22 1.48 -1.01 6.15
N PHE A 23 0.61 -1.78 5.51
CA PHE A 23 -0.81 -1.48 5.40
C PHE A 23 -1.62 -2.77 5.48
N THR A 24 -2.93 -2.66 5.66
CA THR A 24 -3.82 -3.82 5.60
C THR A 24 -4.33 -4.04 4.18
N GLY A 25 -4.57 -5.28 3.77
CA GLY A 25 -5.02 -5.59 2.40
C GLY A 25 -6.29 -4.84 1.95
N PHE A 26 -7.13 -4.40 2.89
CA PHE A 26 -8.33 -3.60 2.60
C PHE A 26 -8.06 -2.11 2.41
N THR A 27 -6.96 -1.58 2.97
CA THR A 27 -6.61 -0.15 2.88
C THR A 27 -5.78 0.19 1.65
N VAL A 28 -5.25 -0.82 0.93
CA VAL A 28 -4.46 -0.63 -0.29
C VAL A 28 -5.20 0.15 -1.37
N THR A 29 -6.50 -0.08 -1.53
CA THR A 29 -7.32 0.61 -2.54
C THR A 29 -7.34 2.12 -2.32
N LYS A 30 -7.32 2.55 -1.04
CA LYS A 30 -7.29 3.97 -0.68
C LYS A 30 -5.93 4.60 -0.97
N LEU A 31 -4.85 3.86 -0.70
CA LEU A 31 -3.48 4.30 -1.02
C LEU A 31 -3.31 4.45 -2.53
N LEU A 32 -3.71 3.43 -3.30
CA LEU A 32 -3.68 3.46 -4.77
C LEU A 32 -4.50 4.60 -5.37
N SER A 33 -5.63 4.96 -4.73
CA SER A 33 -6.47 6.06 -5.19
C SER A 33 -5.77 7.42 -5.26
N ALA A 34 -4.76 7.66 -4.44
CA ALA A 34 -3.98 8.90 -4.49
C ALA A 34 -3.02 8.94 -5.70
N HIS A 35 -2.66 7.77 -6.23
CA HIS A 35 -1.73 7.62 -7.37
C HIS A 35 -2.44 7.40 -8.70
N PHE A 36 -3.76 7.14 -8.71
CA PHE A 36 -4.53 7.09 -9.95
C PHE A 36 -4.67 8.50 -10.54
N VAL A 37 -3.78 8.81 -11.48
CA VAL A 37 -3.93 9.97 -12.36
C VAL A 37 -4.94 9.58 -13.44
N LYS A 38 -5.98 10.41 -13.66
CA LYS A 38 -6.84 10.24 -14.85
C LYS A 38 -5.94 10.38 -16.07
N ALA A 39 -5.74 9.28 -16.80
CA ALA A 39 -5.25 9.35 -18.16
C ALA A 39 -6.33 10.06 -18.98
N GLU A 40 -5.98 11.21 -19.55
CA GLU A 40 -6.79 11.94 -20.53
C GLU A 40 -6.70 11.26 -21.90
#